data_AF-A0A1S2IIC0-F1
#
_entry.id   AF-A0A1S2IIC0-F1
#
_cell.length_a   1.000
_cell.length_b   1.000
_cell.length_c   1.000
_cell.angle_alpha   90.00
_cell.angle_beta   90.00
_cell.angle_gamma   90.00
#
_symmetry.space_group_name_H-M   'P 1'
#
loop_
_entity.id
_entity.type
_entity.pdbx_description
1 polymer ?
#
loop_
_entity_poly.entity_id
_entity_poly.type
_entity_poly.pdbx_seq_one_letter_code
_entity_poly.pdbx_strand_id
1 'polypeptide(L)'
;MDQDTNEPTDRTPEEEAAALALAVVSQAAAITQGDPEAVEASDENLREVVAELSDQPFTPRQEDVVATLGAAGGSLAAGLTAALAHEKGVDPGVILGSTSQAIVAQTQSPFVGVDDDMADAGRERGDAGEPRADRGDDDDSDHAS
;
A
#
# COMPACT_ATOMS: atom_id res chain seq x y z
N MET A 1 18.01 37.97 15.41
CA MET A 1 18.08 36.54 15.72
C MET A 1 17.17 35.91 14.72
N ASP A 2 17.84 35.31 13.74
CA ASP A 2 17.33 35.01 12.41
C ASP A 2 16.42 33.79 12.42
N GLN A 3 15.61 33.72 11.38
CA GLN A 3 14.50 32.80 11.18
C GLN A 3 15.00 31.37 10.99
N ASP A 4 14.70 30.48 11.93
CA ASP A 4 14.65 29.04 11.69
C ASP A 4 13.36 28.74 10.90
N THR A 5 13.32 29.14 9.64
CA THR A 5 12.31 28.62 8.70
C THR A 5 12.83 27.27 8.25
N ASN A 6 12.16 26.18 8.66
CA ASN A 6 12.27 24.91 7.97
C ASN A 6 11.96 25.17 6.49
N GLU A 7 12.96 25.03 5.63
CA GLU A 7 12.73 25.07 4.19
C GLU A 7 11.82 23.89 3.83
N PRO A 8 10.71 24.13 3.09
CA PRO A 8 9.85 23.05 2.63
C PRO A 8 10.68 22.06 1.82
N THR A 9 10.46 20.78 2.07
CA THR A 9 11.27 19.74 1.44
C THR A 9 10.91 19.67 -0.05
N ASP A 10 11.88 19.46 -0.94
CA ASP A 10 11.64 19.27 -2.40
C ASP A 10 10.86 17.98 -2.72
N ARG A 11 10.37 17.27 -1.70
CA ARG A 11 9.65 16.00 -1.82
C ARG A 11 8.24 16.24 -2.33
N THR A 12 7.79 15.32 -3.17
CA THR A 12 6.36 15.16 -3.49
C THR A 12 5.60 14.68 -2.24
N PRO A 13 4.28 14.95 -2.13
CA PRO A 13 3.46 14.44 -1.03
C PRO A 13 3.55 12.92 -0.86
N GLU A 14 3.73 12.18 -1.95
CA GLU A 14 3.94 10.74 -1.96
C GLU A 14 5.26 10.33 -1.29
N GLU A 15 6.34 11.06 -1.55
CA GLU A 15 7.64 10.84 -0.92
C GLU A 15 7.64 11.21 0.57
N GLU A 16 6.90 12.25 0.95
CA GLU A 16 6.68 12.63 2.35
C GLU A 16 5.90 11.55 3.10
N ALA A 17 4.81 11.04 2.52
CA ALA A 17 4.02 9.96 3.08
C ALA A 17 4.84 8.67 3.24
N ALA A 18 5.70 8.37 2.26
CA ALA A 18 6.59 7.22 2.33
C ALA A 18 7.66 7.37 3.41
N ALA A 19 8.25 8.56 3.56
CA ALA A 19 9.20 8.83 4.65
C ALA A 19 8.55 8.61 6.02
N LEU A 20 7.33 9.13 6.22
CA LEU A 20 6.56 8.92 7.44
C LEU A 20 6.24 7.43 7.67
N ALA A 21 5.79 6.73 6.63
CA ALA A 21 5.48 5.31 6.73
C ALA A 21 6.72 4.47 7.08
N LEU A 22 7.88 4.78 6.51
CA LEU A 22 9.15 4.12 6.82
C LEU A 22 9.60 4.37 8.26
N ALA A 23 9.42 5.59 8.80
CA ALA A 23 9.70 5.88 10.21
C ALA A 23 8.84 5.02 11.15
N VAL A 24 7.54 4.88 10.84
CA VAL A 24 6.63 4.01 11.60
C VAL A 24 7.04 2.53 11.51
N VAL A 25 7.47 2.06 10.33
CA VAL A 25 7.95 0.68 10.16
C VAL A 25 9.24 0.44 10.94
N SER A 26 10.16 1.42 10.97
CA SER A 26 11.37 1.36 11.81
C SER A 26 11.01 1.20 13.29
N GLN A 27 10.07 2.01 13.78
CA GLN A 27 9.60 1.93 15.16
C GLN A 27 8.93 0.58 15.46
N ALA A 28 8.10 0.07 14.54
CA ALA A 28 7.51 -1.25 14.67
C ALA A 28 8.57 -2.37 14.73
N ALA A 29 9.66 -2.24 13.97
CA ALA A 29 10.77 -3.17 14.01
C ALA A 29 11.49 -3.14 15.37
N ALA A 30 11.74 -1.95 15.92
CA ALA A 30 12.33 -1.80 17.25
C ALA A 30 11.46 -2.40 18.35
N ILE A 31 10.15 -2.13 18.33
CA ILE A 31 9.16 -2.72 19.26
C ILE A 31 9.17 -4.24 19.16
N THR A 32 9.18 -4.78 17.93
CA THR A 32 9.15 -6.23 17.67
C THR A 32 10.42 -6.92 18.16
N GLN A 33 11.57 -6.25 18.06
CA GLN A 33 12.85 -6.74 18.55
C GLN A 33 12.98 -6.63 20.08
N GLY A 34 12.12 -5.83 20.72
CA GLY A 34 12.15 -5.61 22.16
C GLY A 34 13.39 -4.81 22.60
N ASP A 35 13.93 -3.95 21.73
CA ASP A 35 15.10 -3.11 21.98
C ASP A 35 14.64 -1.69 22.39
N PRO A 36 14.75 -1.32 23.68
CA PRO A 36 14.29 -0.01 24.15
C PRO A 36 15.08 1.16 23.58
N GLU A 37 16.39 0.99 23.33
CA GLU A 37 17.22 2.04 22.76
C GLU A 37 16.84 2.28 21.29
N ALA A 38 16.56 1.21 20.54
CA ALA A 38 16.06 1.32 19.18
C ALA A 38 14.66 1.96 19.12
N VAL A 39 13.80 1.75 20.13
CA VAL A 39 12.48 2.38 20.21
C VAL A 39 12.61 3.88 20.43
N GLU A 40 13.47 4.31 21.35
CA GLU A 40 13.74 5.74 21.60
C GLU A 40 14.34 6.42 20.37
N ALA A 41 15.33 5.79 19.72
CA ALA A 41 15.91 6.30 18.49
C ALA A 41 14.88 6.40 17.33
N SER A 42 13.95 5.44 17.24
CA SER A 42 12.90 5.47 16.22
C SER A 42 11.83 6.54 16.49
N ASP A 43 11.53 6.80 17.77
CA ASP A 43 10.61 7.88 18.17
C ASP A 43 11.20 9.24 17.84
N GLU A 44 12.50 9.44 18.09
CA GLU A 44 13.19 10.66 17.69
C GLU A 44 13.24 10.83 16.17
N ASN A 45 13.56 9.76 15.43
CA ASN A 45 13.54 9.81 13.98
C ASN A 45 12.16 10.18 13.42
N LEU A 46 11.08 9.67 14.01
CA LEU A 46 9.72 10.03 13.60
C LEU A 46 9.41 11.50 13.89
N ARG A 47 9.87 12.06 15.02
CA ARG A 47 9.74 13.50 15.29
C ARG A 47 10.51 14.33 14.26
N GLU A 48 11.74 13.96 13.93
CA GLU A 48 12.56 14.63 12.92
C GLU A 48 11.86 14.61 11.56
N VAL A 49 11.39 13.43 11.11
CA VAL A 49 10.66 13.29 9.84
C VAL A 49 9.43 14.19 9.82
N VAL A 50 8.62 14.19 10.88
CA VAL A 50 7.40 15.01 10.94
C VAL A 50 7.73 16.51 11.03
N ALA A 51 8.82 16.87 11.71
CA ALA A 51 9.29 18.26 11.78
C ALA A 51 9.73 18.79 10.41
N GLU A 52 10.43 17.99 9.60
CA GLU A 52 10.80 18.35 8.22
C GLU A 52 9.58 18.61 7.32
N LEU A 53 8.43 18.01 7.62
CA LEU A 53 7.16 18.23 6.90
C LEU A 53 6.39 19.47 7.37
N SER A 54 6.93 20.23 8.35
CA SER A 54 6.27 21.40 8.93
C SER A 54 7.02 22.68 8.57
N ASP A 55 6.27 23.66 8.03
CA ASP A 55 6.78 25.00 7.71
C ASP A 55 7.22 25.81 8.95
N GLN A 56 6.82 25.36 10.14
CA GLN A 56 7.09 26.02 11.42
C GLN A 56 7.57 25.00 12.46
N PRO A 57 8.43 25.43 13.41
CA PRO A 57 8.79 24.60 14.55
C PRO A 57 7.54 24.17 15.33
N PHE A 58 7.56 22.94 15.86
CA PHE A 58 6.47 22.48 16.71
C PHE A 58 6.41 23.25 18.02
N THR A 59 5.18 23.46 18.48
CA THR A 59 4.94 23.78 19.88
C THR A 59 5.18 22.54 20.74
N PRO A 60 5.51 22.67 22.03
CA PRO A 60 5.72 21.51 22.91
C PRO A 60 4.53 20.53 22.91
N ARG A 61 3.30 21.06 22.81
CA ARG A 61 2.10 20.23 22.73
C ARG A 61 1.99 19.43 21.42
N GLN A 62 2.50 19.97 20.31
CA GLN A 62 2.52 19.26 19.04
C GLN A 62 3.57 18.15 19.04
N GLU A 63 4.73 18.36 19.67
CA GLU A 63 5.74 17.32 19.86
C GLU A 63 5.18 16.13 20.66
N ASP A 64 4.46 16.41 21.76
CA ASP A 64 3.77 15.38 22.56
C ASP A 64 2.75 14.59 21.73
N VAL A 65 2.00 15.28 20.86
CA VAL A 65 1.00 14.65 19.97
C VAL A 65 1.68 13.77 18.94
N VAL A 66 2.76 14.24 18.30
CA VAL A 66 3.53 13.46 17.31
C VAL A 66 4.11 12.21 17.97
N ALA A 67 4.71 12.34 19.15
CA ALA A 67 5.22 11.20 19.92
C ALA A 67 4.12 10.18 20.24
N THR A 68 2.94 10.65 20.67
CA THR A 68 1.80 9.79 20.97
C THR A 68 1.29 9.05 19.72
N LEU A 69 1.20 9.77 18.59
CA LEU A 69 0.77 9.18 17.31
C LEU A 69 1.80 8.19 16.78
N GLY A 70 3.09 8.49 16.90
CA GLY A 70 4.19 7.57 16.58
C GLY A 70 4.10 6.29 17.38
N ALA A 71 4.04 6.40 18.72
CA ALA A 71 3.92 5.25 19.61
C ALA A 71 2.67 4.40 19.30
N ALA A 72 1.53 5.03 19.03
CA ALA A 72 0.31 4.31 18.63
C ALA A 72 0.46 3.63 17.27
N GLY A 73 1.00 4.33 16.27
CA GLY A 73 1.24 3.82 14.92
C GLY A 73 2.23 2.65 14.91
N GLY A 74 3.38 2.81 15.56
CA GLY A 74 4.40 1.77 15.72
C GLY A 74 3.86 0.54 16.45
N SER A 75 3.07 0.73 17.51
CA SER A 75 2.45 -0.39 18.25
C SER A 75 1.42 -1.14 17.41
N LEU A 76 0.60 -0.43 16.62
CA LEU A 76 -0.36 -1.04 15.69
C LEU A 76 0.36 -1.83 14.59
N ALA A 77 1.40 -1.24 13.99
CA ALA A 77 2.20 -1.90 12.96
C ALA A 77 2.94 -3.13 13.52
N ALA A 78 3.51 -3.04 14.73
CA ALA A 78 4.14 -4.18 15.41
C ALA A 78 3.12 -5.29 15.71
N GLY A 79 1.94 -4.95 16.24
CA GLY A 79 0.88 -5.90 16.54
C GLY A 79 0.34 -6.61 15.27
N LEU A 80 0.12 -5.86 14.19
CA LEU A 80 -0.29 -6.41 12.91
C LEU A 80 0.79 -7.32 12.32
N THR A 81 2.06 -6.90 12.39
CA THR A 81 3.20 -7.69 11.95
C THR A 81 3.27 -9.00 12.73
N ALA A 82 3.15 -8.97 14.05
CA ALA A 82 3.17 -10.16 14.89
C ALA A 82 2.01 -11.12 14.57
N ALA A 83 0.80 -10.60 14.38
CA ALA A 83 -0.37 -11.39 14.01
C ALA A 83 -0.19 -12.07 12.64
N LEU A 84 0.31 -11.33 11.64
CA LEU A 84 0.56 -11.86 10.31
C LEU A 84 1.72 -12.86 10.28
N ALA A 85 2.80 -12.59 11.04
CA ALA A 85 3.94 -13.49 11.20
C ALA A 85 3.50 -14.84 11.77
N HIS A 86 2.69 -14.80 12.82
CA HIS A 86 2.11 -16.00 13.44
C HIS A 86 1.22 -16.77 12.45
N GLU A 87 0.33 -16.10 11.74
CA GLU A 87 -0.58 -16.72 10.76
C GLU A 87 0.18 -17.36 9.59
N LYS A 88 1.28 -16.75 9.14
CA LYS A 88 2.06 -17.22 7.99
C LYS A 88 3.21 -18.15 8.37
N GLY A 89 3.54 -18.27 9.66
CA GLY A 89 4.71 -19.03 10.13
C GLY A 89 6.04 -18.45 9.65
N VAL A 90 6.15 -17.13 9.53
CA VAL A 90 7.35 -16.42 9.06
C VAL A 90 7.88 -15.48 10.12
N ASP A 91 9.15 -15.06 9.96
CA ASP A 91 9.76 -14.08 10.84
C ASP A 91 9.12 -12.68 10.68
N PRO A 92 8.79 -11.97 11.77
CA PRO A 92 8.25 -10.61 11.71
C PRO A 92 9.12 -9.62 10.92
N GLY A 93 10.44 -9.75 10.97
CA GLY A 93 11.39 -8.92 10.23
C GLY A 93 11.26 -9.08 8.71
N VAL A 94 10.87 -10.27 8.23
CA VAL A 94 10.59 -10.49 6.80
C VAL A 94 9.37 -9.68 6.36
N ILE A 95 8.32 -9.63 7.19
CA ILE A 95 7.10 -8.86 6.90
C ILE A 95 7.42 -7.37 6.88
N LEU A 96 8.12 -6.86 7.90
CA LEU A 96 8.53 -5.46 7.98
C LEU A 96 9.43 -5.08 6.79
N GLY A 97 10.39 -5.93 6.44
CA GLY A 97 11.23 -5.73 5.26
C GLY A 97 10.43 -5.66 3.96
N SER A 98 9.46 -6.55 3.78
CA SER A 98 8.57 -6.52 2.60
C SER A 98 7.67 -5.29 2.58
N THR A 99 7.25 -4.81 3.76
CA THR A 99 6.46 -3.58 3.90
C THR A 99 7.27 -2.36 3.48
N SER A 100 8.52 -2.23 3.96
CA SER A 100 9.42 -1.15 3.54
C SER A 100 9.68 -1.17 2.03
N GLN A 101 9.89 -2.35 1.45
CA GLN A 101 10.08 -2.49 -0.01
C GLN A 101 8.84 -2.04 -0.80
N ALA A 102 7.64 -2.39 -0.33
CA ALA A 102 6.39 -1.96 -0.97
C ALA A 102 6.21 -0.44 -0.91
N ILE A 103 6.53 0.19 0.23
CA ILE A 103 6.47 1.65 0.39
C ILE A 103 7.41 2.36 -0.60
N VAL A 104 8.66 1.89 -0.72
CA VAL A 104 9.63 2.49 -1.66
C VAL A 104 9.23 2.24 -3.12
N ALA A 105 8.66 1.07 -3.44
CA ALA A 105 8.20 0.79 -4.80
C ALA A 105 7.04 1.71 -5.23
N GLN A 106 6.19 2.11 -4.27
CA GLN A 106 5.06 3.00 -4.51
C GLN A 106 5.51 4.42 -4.88
N THR A 107 6.62 4.92 -4.32
CA THR A 107 7.16 6.25 -4.66
C THR A 107 7.90 6.28 -5.99
N GLN A 108 8.45 5.15 -6.43
CA GLN A 108 9.21 5.04 -7.68
C GLN A 108 8.35 4.79 -8.91
N SER A 109 7.10 4.37 -8.72
CA SER A 109 6.16 4.23 -9.83
C SER A 109 5.49 5.58 -10.06
N PRO A 110 5.75 6.29 -11.18
CA PRO A 110 4.78 7.28 -11.61
C PRO A 110 3.47 6.52 -11.78
N PHE A 111 2.39 7.03 -11.18
CA PHE A 111 1.05 6.48 -11.29
C PHE A 111 0.67 6.40 -12.78
N VAL A 112 1.05 5.32 -13.45
CA VAL A 112 0.46 4.92 -14.73
C VAL A 112 -0.87 4.30 -14.33
N GLY A 113 -1.94 5.06 -14.51
CA GLY A 113 -3.29 4.64 -14.18
C GLY A 113 -3.58 3.23 -14.69
N VAL A 114 -3.80 2.33 -13.74
CA VAL A 114 -4.49 1.05 -13.90
C VAL A 114 -5.97 1.38 -13.64
N ASP A 115 -6.96 1.30 -14.51
CA ASP A 115 -7.13 0.70 -15.84
C ASP A 115 -8.20 1.51 -16.59
N ASP A 116 -7.94 1.95 -17.82
CA ASP A 116 -8.98 2.20 -18.83
C ASP A 116 -8.94 1.08 -19.91
N ASP A 117 -8.41 -0.09 -19.55
CA ASP A 117 -8.28 -1.29 -20.40
C ASP A 117 -9.25 -2.42 -19.98
N MET A 118 -10.32 -2.07 -19.27
CA MET A 118 -11.48 -2.95 -19.00
C MET A 118 -12.72 -2.56 -19.82
N ALA A 119 -12.52 -1.92 -20.98
CA ALA A 119 -13.58 -1.53 -21.91
C ALA A 119 -13.45 -2.20 -23.29
N ASP A 120 -12.96 -3.46 -23.38
CA ASP A 120 -13.13 -4.27 -24.60
C ASP A 120 -13.30 -5.78 -24.34
N ALA A 121 -14.03 -6.15 -23.28
CA ALA A 121 -14.44 -7.54 -23.02
C ALA A 121 -15.96 -7.74 -23.14
N GLY A 122 -16.65 -6.88 -23.90
CA GLY A 122 -18.11 -6.70 -23.80
C GLY A 122 -18.94 -6.78 -25.09
N ARG A 123 -18.39 -7.12 -26.26
CA ARG A 123 -19.18 -7.30 -27.49
C ARG A 123 -18.69 -8.48 -28.33
N GLU A 124 -19.24 -9.66 -28.02
CA GLU A 124 -19.76 -10.66 -28.98
C GLU A 124 -19.98 -12.00 -28.25
N ARG A 125 -21.07 -12.07 -27.47
CA ARG A 125 -21.67 -13.35 -27.08
C ARG A 125 -23.16 -13.29 -27.39
N GLY A 126 -23.48 -13.73 -28.60
CA GLY A 126 -24.83 -13.70 -29.14
C GLY A 126 -24.98 -14.52 -30.40
N ASP A 127 -24.44 -15.74 -30.44
CA ASP A 127 -25.01 -16.79 -31.29
C ASP A 127 -24.73 -18.17 -30.71
N ALA A 128 -25.75 -18.76 -30.11
CA ALA A 128 -25.80 -20.16 -29.73
C ALA A 128 -27.23 -20.65 -29.96
N GLY A 129 -27.60 -20.79 -31.23
CA GLY A 129 -28.82 -21.45 -31.69
C GLY A 129 -28.54 -22.80 -32.36
N GLU A 130 -28.50 -23.86 -31.53
CA GLU A 130 -28.87 -25.27 -31.84
C GLU A 130 -28.07 -26.10 -32.88
N PRO A 131 -27.46 -27.23 -32.46
CA PRO A 131 -27.29 -28.40 -33.31
C PRO A 131 -28.41 -29.42 -33.01
N ARG A 132 -29.37 -29.59 -33.93
CA ARG A 132 -30.26 -30.75 -33.92
C ARG A 132 -29.88 -31.69 -35.08
N ALA A 133 -29.43 -32.88 -34.71
CA ALA A 133 -29.34 -34.03 -35.59
C ALA A 133 -30.74 -34.41 -36.09
N ASP A 134 -30.88 -34.84 -37.34
CA ASP A 134 -31.23 -36.23 -37.63
C ASP A 134 -31.11 -36.51 -39.14
N ARG A 135 -30.58 -37.69 -39.48
CA ARG A 135 -30.65 -38.30 -40.81
C ARG A 135 -31.84 -39.24 -40.77
N GLY A 136 -32.86 -38.99 -41.59
CA GLY A 136 -33.95 -39.93 -41.82
C GLY A 136 -34.68 -39.55 -43.10
N ASP A 137 -34.73 -40.52 -44.02
CA ASP A 137 -35.52 -40.50 -45.26
C ASP A 137 -36.98 -40.10 -44.99
N ASP A 138 -37.58 -39.35 -45.92
CA ASP A 138 -38.73 -39.79 -46.71
C ASP A 138 -39.41 -38.59 -47.43
N ASP A 139 -39.64 -38.82 -48.72
CA ASP A 139 -40.81 -38.44 -49.50
C ASP A 139 -40.83 -37.19 -50.42
N ASP A 140 -41.03 -37.53 -51.69
CA ASP A 140 -41.81 -36.89 -52.74
C ASP A 140 -41.59 -35.41 -53.10
N SER A 141 -41.01 -35.23 -54.29
CA SER A 141 -41.31 -34.06 -55.13
C SER A 141 -41.50 -34.53 -56.56
N ASP A 142 -42.78 -34.67 -56.89
CA ASP A 142 -43.38 -34.60 -58.22
C ASP A 142 -42.59 -33.69 -59.16
N HIS A 143 -41.99 -34.28 -60.20
CA HIS A 143 -41.68 -33.54 -61.42
C HIS A 143 -42.86 -33.67 -62.37
N ALA A 144 -43.65 -32.60 -62.40
CA ALA A 144 -44.71 -32.37 -63.34
C ALA A 144 -44.17 -32.20 -64.78
N SER A 145 -44.90 -32.85 -65.71
CA SER A 145 -45.09 -32.55 -67.16
C SER A 145 -43.88 -32.50 -68.10
#